data_AF-A0AAE5XIB2-F1
#
_entry.id   AF-A0AAE5XIB2-F1
#
_cell.length_a   1.000
_cell.length_b   1.000
_cell.length_c   1.000
_cell.angle_alpha   90.00
_cell.angle_beta   90.00
_cell.angle_gamma   90.00
#
_symmetry.space_group_name_H-M   'P 1'
#
loop_
_entity.id
_entity.type
_entity.pdbx_description
1 polymer ?
#
loop_
_entity_poly.entity_id
_entity_poly.type
_entity_poly.pdbx_seq_one_letter_code
_entity_poly.pdbx_strand_id
1 'polypeptide(L)'
;MKIKSQLMLAMCSLLIGCSSNQTKEPTEVVFTFGETSITAPINENSAFASTKETDKEKVQLSGNIQKQDADYIVEVEFISEEKAPKERHSFNSTVLVKADEPLVVGHLDDDEFIINLKR
;
A
#
# COMPACT_ATOMS: atom_id res chain seq x y z
N MET A 1 -47.12 12.07 -57.25
CA MET A 1 -46.85 12.21 -55.80
C MET A 1 -46.78 10.82 -55.17
N LYS A 2 -45.59 10.36 -54.77
CA LYS A 2 -45.34 9.20 -53.89
C LYS A 2 -43.84 9.16 -53.59
N ILE A 3 -43.42 9.90 -52.58
CA ILE A 3 -42.03 9.91 -52.09
C ILE A 3 -41.90 8.68 -51.20
N LYS A 4 -41.12 7.68 -51.63
CA LYS A 4 -40.79 6.52 -50.81
C LYS A 4 -39.73 6.95 -49.80
N SER A 5 -40.14 7.15 -48.56
CA SER A 5 -39.24 7.46 -47.44
C SER A 5 -38.42 6.21 -47.08
N GLN A 6 -37.16 6.16 -47.51
CA GLN A 6 -36.18 5.20 -47.00
C GLN A 6 -35.64 5.74 -45.67
N LEU A 7 -36.14 5.18 -44.56
CA LEU A 7 -35.70 5.48 -43.22
C LEU A 7 -34.28 4.90 -43.04
N MET A 8 -33.24 5.74 -43.08
CA MET A 8 -31.89 5.36 -42.68
C MET A 8 -31.87 5.19 -41.15
N LEU A 9 -31.82 3.95 -40.66
CA LEU A 9 -31.61 3.64 -39.25
C LEU A 9 -30.10 3.81 -38.96
N ALA A 10 -29.69 4.97 -38.46
CA ALA A 10 -28.34 5.17 -37.96
C ALA A 10 -28.21 4.47 -36.60
N MET A 11 -27.61 3.28 -36.59
CA MET A 11 -27.21 2.59 -35.36
C MET A 11 -26.13 3.41 -34.66
N CYS A 12 -26.51 4.14 -33.62
CA CYS A 12 -25.57 4.79 -32.72
C CYS A 12 -24.95 3.71 -31.82
N SER A 13 -23.80 3.18 -32.21
CA SER A 13 -22.93 2.39 -31.35
C SER A 13 -22.37 3.29 -30.25
N LEU A 14 -23.04 3.31 -29.10
CA LEU A 14 -22.49 3.86 -27.87
C LEU A 14 -21.29 2.99 -27.48
N LEU A 15 -20.09 3.42 -27.90
CA LEU A 15 -18.84 2.93 -27.36
C LEU A 15 -18.78 3.42 -25.91
N ILE A 16 -19.33 2.65 -24.98
CA ILE A 16 -18.99 2.77 -23.57
C ILE A 16 -17.54 2.29 -23.49
N GLY A 17 -16.61 3.22 -23.68
CA GLY A 17 -15.22 2.99 -23.39
C GLY A 17 -15.12 2.69 -21.90
N CYS A 18 -14.98 1.42 -21.53
CA CYS A 18 -14.44 1.05 -20.23
C CYS A 18 -13.04 1.65 -20.16
N SER A 19 -12.92 2.88 -19.66
CA SER A 19 -11.64 3.36 -19.15
C SER A 19 -11.35 2.48 -17.94
N SER A 20 -10.62 1.39 -18.18
CA SER A 20 -10.03 0.59 -17.13
C SER A 20 -9.14 1.52 -16.32
N ASN A 21 -9.64 2.00 -15.17
CA ASN A 21 -8.90 2.79 -14.21
C ASN A 21 -7.86 1.84 -13.55
N GLN A 22 -6.83 1.48 -14.32
CA GLN A 22 -5.71 0.67 -13.84
C GLN A 22 -4.81 1.58 -13.04
N THR A 23 -5.25 1.91 -11.83
CA THR A 23 -4.37 2.46 -10.82
C THR A 23 -3.26 1.44 -10.59
N LYS A 24 -2.00 1.84 -10.78
CA LYS A 24 -0.84 0.95 -10.61
C LYS A 24 -0.85 0.41 -9.17
N GLU A 25 -0.65 -0.90 -9.04
CA GLU A 25 -0.58 -1.55 -7.73
C GLU A 25 0.71 -1.12 -6.99
N PRO A 26 0.69 -1.02 -5.65
CA PRO A 26 1.89 -0.74 -4.88
C PRO A 26 2.90 -1.89 -5.02
N THR A 27 4.17 -1.54 -5.09
CA THR A 27 5.30 -2.46 -5.24
C THR A 27 6.10 -2.62 -3.96
N GLU A 28 5.97 -1.70 -3.01
CA GLU A 28 6.68 -1.75 -1.74
C GLU A 28 5.90 -1.11 -0.58
N VAL A 29 6.23 -1.55 0.63
CA VAL A 29 5.81 -0.96 1.89
C VAL A 29 6.99 -0.21 2.48
N VAL A 30 6.78 1.06 2.82
CA VAL A 30 7.72 1.86 3.61
C VAL A 30 7.13 2.01 5.01
N PHE A 31 7.91 1.66 6.02
CA PHE A 31 7.54 1.82 7.41
C PHE A 31 8.57 2.72 8.11
N THR A 32 8.09 3.69 8.89
CA THR A 32 8.95 4.58 9.68
C THR A 32 8.55 4.59 11.16
N PHE A 33 9.55 4.65 12.02
CA PHE A 33 9.43 4.80 13.47
C PHE A 33 10.63 5.60 13.97
N GLY A 34 10.39 6.80 14.51
CA GLY A 34 11.45 7.75 14.87
C GLY A 34 12.37 8.07 13.68
N GLU A 35 13.68 7.94 13.87
CA GLU A 35 14.68 8.11 12.79
C GLU A 35 14.81 6.86 11.88
N THR A 36 14.16 5.76 12.24
CA THR A 36 14.28 4.48 11.54
C THR A 36 13.26 4.37 10.42
N SER A 37 13.77 4.06 9.23
CA SER A 37 12.96 3.73 8.05
C SER A 37 13.44 2.41 7.44
N ILE A 38 12.47 1.57 7.09
CA ILE A 38 12.67 0.30 6.39
C ILE A 38 11.67 0.15 5.24
N THR A 39 12.18 -0.31 4.10
CA THR A 39 11.38 -0.63 2.91
C THR A 39 11.35 -2.14 2.69
N ALA A 40 10.18 -2.68 2.40
CA ALA A 40 9.97 -4.08 2.05
C ALA A 40 9.25 -4.19 0.70
N PRO A 41 9.84 -4.87 -0.31
CA PRO A 41 9.14 -5.12 -1.57
C PRO A 41 7.95 -6.07 -1.34
N ILE A 42 6.85 -5.80 -2.04
CA ILE A 42 5.69 -6.67 -2.07
C ILE A 42 5.92 -7.74 -3.14
N ASN A 43 5.77 -9.00 -2.75
CA ASN A 43 5.93 -10.14 -3.66
C ASN A 43 4.60 -10.53 -4.34
N GLU A 44 4.67 -11.51 -5.23
CA GLU A 44 3.53 -12.02 -6.01
C GLU A 44 2.37 -12.57 -5.14
N ASN A 45 2.66 -12.96 -3.89
CA ASN A 45 1.67 -13.45 -2.93
C ASN A 45 1.10 -12.33 -2.05
N SER A 46 1.31 -11.05 -2.43
CA SER A 46 0.89 -9.88 -1.65
C SER A 46 1.48 -9.83 -0.24
N ALA A 47 2.61 -10.52 -0.02
CA ALA A 47 3.35 -10.49 1.23
C ALA A 47 4.60 -9.62 1.09
N PHE A 48 5.06 -9.05 2.20
CA PHE A 48 6.30 -8.29 2.25
C PHE A 48 7.10 -8.70 3.48
N ALA A 49 8.42 -8.70 3.33
CA ALA A 49 9.34 -8.91 4.43
C ALA A 49 10.67 -8.23 4.14
N SER A 50 11.26 -7.59 5.14
CA SER A 50 12.59 -6.99 5.06
C SER A 50 13.26 -6.98 6.42
N THR A 51 14.58 -7.00 6.42
CA THR A 51 15.39 -6.84 7.62
C THR A 51 16.51 -5.87 7.29
N LYS A 52 16.69 -4.87 8.16
CA LYS A 52 17.79 -3.91 8.08
C LYS A 52 18.55 -3.98 9.39
N GLU A 53 19.85 -4.17 9.29
CA GLU A 53 20.73 -4.24 10.46
C GLU A 53 21.84 -3.19 10.31
N THR A 54 22.07 -2.45 11.38
CA THR A 54 23.14 -1.45 11.50
C THR A 54 23.97 -1.75 12.74
N ASP A 55 25.00 -0.94 12.99
CA ASP A 55 25.78 -1.04 14.23
C ASP A 55 24.97 -0.66 15.49
N LYS A 56 23.87 0.08 15.32
CA LYS A 56 23.03 0.58 16.42
C LYS A 56 21.81 -0.29 16.70
N GLU A 57 21.19 -0.82 15.65
CA GLU A 57 19.89 -1.48 15.75
C GLU A 57 19.72 -2.58 14.69
N LYS A 58 18.79 -3.49 14.94
CA LYS A 58 18.24 -4.42 13.97
C LYS A 58 16.73 -4.19 13.90
N VAL A 59 16.23 -3.97 12.69
CA VAL A 59 14.80 -3.81 12.44
C VAL A 59 14.29 -4.83 11.44
N GLN A 60 13.08 -5.31 11.69
CA GLN A 60 12.37 -6.30 10.90
C GLN A 60 10.99 -5.76 10.59
N LEU A 61 10.58 -5.91 9.33
CA LEU A 61 9.24 -5.57 8.85
C LEU A 61 8.70 -6.78 8.10
N SER A 62 7.48 -7.19 8.42
CA SER A 62 6.77 -8.30 7.78
C SER A 62 5.28 -8.01 7.70
N GLY A 63 4.59 -8.67 6.77
CA GLY A 63 3.15 -8.59 6.68
C GLY A 63 2.57 -9.01 5.34
N ASN A 64 1.29 -8.70 5.17
CA ASN A 64 0.55 -8.93 3.94
C ASN A 64 -0.36 -7.74 3.62
N ILE A 65 -0.65 -7.58 2.34
CA ILE A 65 -1.62 -6.61 1.85
C ILE A 65 -2.78 -7.32 1.18
N GLN A 66 -3.96 -6.74 1.29
CA GLN A 66 -5.15 -7.15 0.57
C GLN A 66 -5.84 -5.91 0.00
N LYS A 67 -6.05 -5.89 -1.31
CA LYS A 67 -6.77 -4.80 -1.97
C LYS A 67 -8.23 -4.76 -1.52
N GLN A 68 -8.72 -3.58 -1.15
CA GLN A 68 -10.11 -3.30 -0.81
C GLN A 68 -10.55 -2.02 -1.54
N ASP A 69 -11.32 -2.18 -2.62
CA ASP A 69 -11.72 -1.10 -3.53
C ASP A 69 -10.51 -0.34 -4.10
N ALA A 70 -10.33 0.93 -3.71
CA ALA A 70 -9.20 1.78 -4.10
C ALA A 70 -8.06 1.79 -3.06
N ASP A 71 -8.30 1.17 -1.91
CA ASP A 71 -7.45 1.18 -0.73
C ASP A 71 -6.91 -0.25 -0.46
N TYR A 72 -6.12 -0.42 0.59
CA TYR A 72 -5.47 -1.68 0.93
C TYR A 72 -5.58 -1.95 2.44
N ILE A 73 -6.09 -3.12 2.81
CA ILE A 73 -5.91 -3.66 4.16
C ILE A 73 -4.45 -4.11 4.24
N VAL A 74 -3.72 -3.61 5.23
CA VAL A 74 -2.32 -3.96 5.47
C VAL A 74 -2.21 -4.53 6.88
N GLU A 75 -1.87 -5.81 6.95
CA GLU A 75 -1.39 -6.44 8.18
C GLU A 75 0.11 -6.21 8.27
N VAL A 76 0.57 -5.65 9.37
CA VAL A 76 1.97 -5.27 9.56
C VAL A 76 2.47 -5.76 10.90
N GLU A 77 3.67 -6.32 10.90
CA GLU A 77 4.49 -6.60 12.05
C GLU A 77 5.83 -5.87 11.87
N PHE A 78 6.18 -5.06 12.85
CA PHE A 78 7.44 -4.36 12.94
C PHE A 78 8.12 -4.69 14.26
N ILE A 79 9.41 -5.00 14.22
CA ILE A 79 10.23 -5.27 15.38
C ILE A 79 11.51 -4.44 15.26
N SER A 80 11.84 -3.64 16.26
CA SER A 80 13.13 -3.00 16.40
C SER A 80 13.85 -3.51 17.64
N GLU A 81 15.16 -3.74 17.51
CA GLU A 81 16.05 -4.17 18.59
C GLU A 81 17.29 -3.27 18.58
N GLU A 82 17.43 -2.41 19.59
CA GLU A 82 18.63 -1.63 19.81
C GLU A 82 19.74 -2.50 20.42
N LYS A 83 20.97 -2.31 19.95
CA LYS A 83 22.15 -3.07 20.40
C LYS A 83 22.70 -2.52 21.72
N ALA A 84 22.61 -1.22 21.95
CA ALA A 84 23.02 -0.54 23.17
C ALA A 84 22.36 0.87 23.29
N PRO A 85 21.45 1.09 24.27
CA PRO A 85 20.93 0.14 25.25
C PRO A 85 20.19 -1.02 24.59
N LYS A 86 19.99 -2.14 25.32
CA LYS A 86 19.25 -3.29 24.80
C LYS A 86 17.76 -3.03 24.92
N GLU A 87 17.21 -2.28 23.98
CA GLU A 87 15.79 -1.96 23.90
C GLU A 87 15.14 -2.73 22.75
N ARG A 88 13.87 -3.11 22.94
CA ARG A 88 13.12 -3.83 21.92
C ARG A 88 11.72 -3.27 21.84
N HIS A 89 11.33 -2.82 20.65
CA HIS A 89 9.98 -2.38 20.35
C HIS A 89 9.33 -3.33 19.35
N SER A 90 8.04 -3.57 19.53
CA SER A 90 7.24 -4.38 18.62
C SER A 90 5.92 -3.69 18.36
N PHE A 91 5.54 -3.61 17.10
CA PHE A 91 4.28 -3.07 16.64
C PHE A 91 3.60 -4.08 15.74
N ASN A 92 2.34 -4.41 16.02
CA ASN A 92 1.52 -5.23 15.16
C ASN A 92 0.16 -4.55 14.99
N SER A 93 -0.31 -4.44 13.75
CA SER A 93 -1.59 -3.81 13.46
C SER A 93 -2.15 -4.25 12.12
N THR A 94 -3.46 -4.06 11.96
CA THR A 94 -4.17 -4.20 10.69
C THR A 94 -4.84 -2.87 10.37
N VAL A 95 -4.48 -2.25 9.27
CA VAL A 95 -4.90 -0.88 8.93
C VAL A 95 -5.37 -0.76 7.48
N LEU A 96 -6.29 0.17 7.22
CA LEU A 96 -6.70 0.51 5.86
C LEU A 96 -5.84 1.67 5.35
N VAL A 97 -5.08 1.44 4.28
CA VAL A 97 -4.06 2.35 3.75
C VAL A 97 -4.38 2.72 2.30
N LYS A 98 -4.26 4.01 1.99
CA LYS A 98 -4.30 4.52 0.62
C LYS A 98 -2.90 4.51 0.04
N ALA A 99 -2.76 3.99 -1.18
CA ALA A 99 -1.46 3.99 -1.85
C ALA A 99 -1.01 5.43 -2.19
N ASP A 100 0.28 5.67 -1.96
CA ASP A 100 1.02 6.92 -2.01
C ASP A 100 0.67 7.97 -0.93
N GLU A 101 -0.23 7.65 0.00
CA GLU A 101 -0.59 8.50 1.14
C GLU A 101 -0.02 7.89 2.45
N PRO A 102 0.91 8.57 3.15
CA PRO A 102 1.38 8.11 4.46
C PRO A 102 0.23 8.08 5.47
N LEU A 103 0.18 7.04 6.29
CA LEU A 103 -0.79 6.88 7.38
C LEU A 103 -0.07 6.68 8.71
N VAL A 104 -0.40 7.51 9.70
CA VAL A 104 0.02 7.29 11.10
C VAL A 104 -0.84 6.17 11.69
N VAL A 105 -0.20 5.11 12.17
CA VAL A 105 -0.86 3.88 12.64
C VAL A 105 -0.69 3.62 14.13
N GLY A 106 0.10 4.46 14.80
CA GLY A 106 0.30 4.41 16.24
C GLY A 106 1.42 5.34 16.69
N HIS A 107 1.70 5.31 17.99
CA HIS A 107 2.72 6.12 18.64
C HIS A 107 3.41 5.32 19.74
N LEU A 108 4.69 5.60 19.98
CA LEU A 108 5.44 5.16 21.15
C LEU A 108 6.33 6.32 21.60
N ASP A 109 6.18 6.74 22.85
CA ASP A 109 6.76 7.98 23.38
C ASP A 109 6.45 9.19 22.48
N ASP A 110 7.46 9.87 21.94
CA ASP A 110 7.31 11.02 21.05
C ASP A 110 7.34 10.64 19.56
N ASP A 111 7.50 9.35 19.24
CA ASP A 111 7.67 8.84 17.87
C ASP A 111 6.39 8.22 17.30
N GLU A 112 6.13 8.50 16.02
CA GLU A 112 4.99 7.94 15.27
C GLU A 112 5.39 6.68 14.51
N PHE A 113 4.49 5.69 14.49
CA PHE A 113 4.54 4.61 13.51
C PHE A 113 3.80 5.06 12.25
N ILE A 114 4.50 5.13 11.12
CA ILE A 114 3.92 5.57 9.84
C ILE A 114 4.12 4.49 8.80
N ILE A 115 3.05 4.15 8.08
CA ILE A 115 3.06 3.23 6.96
C ILE A 115 2.74 3.96 5.65
N ASN A 116 3.39 3.55 4.56
CA ASN A 116 3.12 4.05 3.23
C ASN A 116 3.27 2.93 2.19
N LEU A 117 2.30 2.81 1.29
CA LEU A 117 2.37 1.90 0.14
C LEU A 117 2.82 2.70 -1.09
N LYS A 118 3.95 2.34 -1.70
CA LYS A 118 4.51 3.05 -2.87
C LYS A 118 4.35 2.25 -4.15
N ARG A 119 4.11 2.96 -5.27
CA ARG A 119 3.89 2.40 -6.61
C ARG A 119 5.10 2.50 -7.53
#